data_AF-A0A0E9PU92-F1
#
_entry.id   AF-A0A0E9PU92-F1
#
_cell.length_a   1.000
_cell.length_b   1.000
_cell.length_c   1.000
_cell.angle_alpha   90.00
_cell.angle_beta   90.00
_cell.angle_gamma   90.00
#
_symmetry.space_group_name_H-M   'P 1'
#
loop_
_entity.id
_entity.type
_entity.pdbx_description
1 polymer ?
#
loop_
_entity_poly.entity_id
_entity_poly.type
_entity_poly.pdbx_seq_one_letter_code
_entity_poly.pdbx_strand_id
1 'polypeptide(L)'
;MAEIPDVMMNGDLEQRYPGCINLSFAYVEGESLLMALKDVALSSGSACTSASLEPSYVLRAIGADEDLAHSSIRFGIGRFTTEAEVDYTANKCIQHVKRLREMSPLWEMVRGGNRSEEHKMDPAPKT
;
A
#
# COMPACT_ATOMS: atom_id res chain seq x y z
N MET A 1 -0.50 16.85 2.34
CA MET A 1 -1.34 15.72 2.78
C MET A 1 -1.06 14.54 1.86
N ALA A 2 -1.01 13.32 2.38
CA ALA A 2 -0.85 12.14 1.53
C ALA A 2 -2.14 11.90 0.71
N GLU A 3 -2.01 11.65 -0.60
CA GLU A 3 -3.17 11.42 -1.48
C GLU A 3 -3.88 10.08 -1.25
N ILE A 4 -3.18 9.13 -0.63
CA ILE A 4 -3.69 7.83 -0.20
C ILE A 4 -3.23 7.59 1.25
N PRO A 5 -4.16 7.39 2.20
CA PRO A 5 -3.81 7.05 3.59
C PRO A 5 -3.35 5.59 3.69
N ASP A 6 -2.80 5.20 4.84
CA ASP A 6 -2.47 3.81 5.17
C ASP A 6 -1.52 3.14 4.16
N VAL A 7 -0.48 3.88 3.78
CA VAL A 7 0.66 3.40 3.00
C VAL A 7 1.88 3.39 3.90
N MET A 8 2.53 2.24 3.99
CA MET A 8 3.72 2.05 4.84
C MET A 8 4.93 1.73 3.99
N MET A 9 6.05 2.37 4.31
CA MET A 9 7.33 2.03 3.70
C MET A 9 7.99 0.90 4.47
N ASN A 10 8.37 -0.15 3.75
CA ASN A 10 9.06 -1.30 4.32
C ASN A 10 10.59 -1.07 4.28
N GLY A 11 11.22 -1.12 5.46
CA GLY A 11 12.64 -0.89 5.64
C GLY A 11 12.96 0.49 6.24
N ASP A 12 14.25 0.76 6.39
CA ASP A 12 14.73 1.99 7.04
C ASP A 12 14.55 3.22 6.12
N LEU A 13 14.19 4.37 6.71
CA LEU A 13 13.95 5.59 5.94
C LEU A 13 15.25 6.30 5.52
N GLU A 14 16.31 6.13 6.29
CA GLU A 14 17.61 6.79 6.11
C GLU A 14 18.65 5.83 5.51
N GLN A 15 18.65 4.56 5.93
CA GLN A 15 19.61 3.53 5.52
C GLN A 15 19.03 2.56 4.49
N ARG A 16 18.70 3.07 3.30
CA ARG A 16 18.15 2.26 2.20
C ARG A 16 18.82 2.53 0.87
N TYR A 17 18.71 1.57 -0.05
CA TYR A 17 19.07 1.79 -1.44
C TYR A 17 17.96 2.58 -2.14
N PRO A 18 18.22 3.79 -2.67
CA PRO A 18 17.18 4.66 -3.23
C PRO A 18 16.51 4.10 -4.49
N GLY A 19 17.17 3.19 -5.21
CA GLY A 19 16.59 2.54 -6.38
C GLY A 19 15.62 1.40 -6.06
N CYS A 20 15.41 1.08 -4.78
CA CYS A 20 14.49 0.03 -4.34
C CYS A 20 13.54 0.60 -3.28
N ILE A 21 12.31 0.92 -3.70
CA ILE A 21 11.27 1.42 -2.82
C ILE A 21 10.26 0.30 -2.61
N ASN A 22 10.09 -0.15 -1.37
CA ASN A 22 9.11 -1.17 -1.01
C ASN A 22 8.01 -0.53 -0.15
N LEU A 23 6.76 -0.58 -0.64
CA LEU A 23 5.59 -0.01 0.01
C LEU A 23 4.52 -1.07 0.21
N SER A 24 3.89 -1.08 1.38
CA SER A 24 2.67 -1.83 1.67
C SER A 24 1.45 -0.93 1.61
N PHE A 25 0.40 -1.38 0.93
CA PHE A 25 -0.84 -0.65 0.74
C PHE A 25 -1.97 -1.33 1.51
N ALA A 26 -2.28 -0.84 2.71
CA ALA A 26 -3.30 -1.49 3.53
C ALA A 26 -4.65 -1.58 2.79
N TYR A 27 -5.37 -2.67 3.05
CA TYR A 27 -6.69 -2.99 2.49
C TYR A 27 -6.70 -3.26 0.97
N VAL A 28 -5.52 -3.43 0.37
CA VAL A 28 -5.33 -3.79 -1.03
C VAL A 28 -4.49 -5.06 -1.13
N GLU A 29 -4.93 -6.01 -1.95
CA GLU A 29 -4.15 -7.19 -2.27
C GLU A 29 -3.04 -6.85 -3.28
N GLY A 30 -1.80 -7.27 -3.00
CA GLY A 30 -0.63 -6.94 -3.82
C GLY A 30 -0.72 -7.48 -5.24
N GLU A 31 -1.22 -8.70 -5.44
CA GLU A 31 -1.38 -9.29 -6.79
C GLU A 31 -2.37 -8.48 -7.64
N SER A 32 -3.51 -8.10 -7.06
CA SER A 32 -4.51 -7.26 -7.70
C SER A 32 -3.94 -5.90 -8.14
N LEU A 33 -3.08 -5.29 -7.30
CA LEU A 33 -2.42 -4.03 -7.64
C LEU A 33 -1.34 -4.21 -8.71
N LEU A 34 -0.57 -5.30 -8.67
CA LEU A 34 0.42 -5.65 -9.68
C LEU A 34 -0.24 -5.87 -11.06
N MET A 35 -1.37 -6.58 -11.10
CA MET A 35 -2.15 -6.76 -12.33
C MET A 35 -2.73 -5.45 -12.87
N ALA A 36 -3.10 -4.53 -11.98
CA ALA A 36 -3.59 -3.21 -12.38
C ALA A 36 -2.48 -2.32 -12.98
N LEU A 37 -1.24 -2.50 -12.53
CA LEU A 37 -0.04 -1.75 -12.98
C LEU A 37 0.78 -2.52 -14.04
N LYS A 38 0.15 -3.37 -14.85
CA LYS A 38 0.83 -4.24 -15.84
C LYS A 38 1.70 -3.53 -16.88
N ASP A 39 1.48 -2.23 -17.08
CA ASP A 39 2.25 -1.36 -17.96
C ASP A 39 3.49 -0.76 -17.30
N VAL A 40 3.69 -1.02 -16.00
CA VAL A 40 4.88 -0.64 -15.24
C VAL A 40 5.60 -1.91 -14.77
N ALA A 41 6.92 -1.98 -15.01
CA ALA A 41 7.73 -3.10 -14.56
C ALA A 41 7.92 -3.08 -13.03
N LEU A 42 7.06 -3.80 -12.32
CA LEU A 42 7.04 -3.88 -10.85
C LEU A 42 7.19 -5.33 -10.39
N SER A 43 7.49 -5.52 -9.11
CA SER A 43 7.49 -6.83 -8.46
C SER A 43 6.73 -6.78 -7.15
N SER A 44 6.00 -7.84 -6.80
CA SER A 44 5.44 -7.96 -5.45
C SER A 44 6.54 -8.34 -4.45
N GLY A 45 6.50 -7.72 -3.27
CA GLY A 45 7.36 -8.06 -2.13
C GLY A 45 6.82 -9.24 -1.30
N SER A 46 5.63 -9.76 -1.63
CA SER A 46 4.86 -10.75 -0.87
C SER A 46 5.28 -12.22 -1.04
N ALA A 47 6.50 -12.51 -1.53
CA ALA A 47 6.97 -13.84 -1.92
C ALA A 47 6.29 -14.43 -3.18
N CYS A 48 6.67 -13.94 -4.36
CA CYS A 48 6.18 -14.46 -5.64
C CYS A 48 6.69 -15.86 -6.07
N THR A 49 7.29 -16.69 -5.21
CA THR A 49 7.72 -18.05 -5.61
C THR A 49 7.65 -19.08 -4.49
N SER A 50 6.48 -19.30 -3.93
CA SER A 50 6.24 -20.48 -3.11
C SER A 50 4.84 -21.00 -3.44
N ALA A 51 4.73 -22.29 -3.74
CA ALA A 51 3.44 -22.98 -3.88
C ALA A 51 2.60 -22.97 -2.58
N SER A 52 3.08 -22.27 -1.55
CA SER A 52 2.47 -22.04 -0.26
C SER A 52 2.10 -20.56 -0.13
N LEU A 53 0.89 -20.28 0.36
CA LEU A 53 0.32 -18.95 0.68
C LEU A 53 1.11 -18.13 1.73
N GLU A 54 2.34 -18.52 2.04
CA GLU A 54 3.11 -17.99 3.15
C GLU A 54 3.67 -16.59 2.82
N PRO A 55 3.53 -15.60 3.73
CA PRO A 55 4.04 -14.26 3.53
C PRO A 55 5.57 -14.23 3.44
N SER A 56 6.10 -13.17 2.83
CA SER A 56 7.54 -12.95 2.66
C SER A 56 8.30 -13.07 3.99
N TYR A 57 9.23 -14.03 4.05
CA TYR A 57 10.08 -14.24 5.21
C TYR A 57 10.91 -13.01 5.58
N VAL A 58 11.25 -12.16 4.61
CA VAL A 58 11.95 -10.88 4.84
C VAL A 58 11.03 -9.87 5.50
N LEU A 59 9.80 -9.71 5.01
CA LEU A 59 8.81 -8.79 5.59
C LEU A 59 8.43 -9.20 7.02
N ARG A 60 8.27 -10.51 7.26
CA ARG A 60 8.08 -11.05 8.60
C ARG A 60 9.27 -10.77 9.52
N ALA A 61 10.50 -10.92 9.02
CA ALA A 61 11.71 -10.66 9.80
C ALA A 61 11.88 -9.19 10.20
N ILE A 62 11.37 -8.25 9.40
CA ILE A 62 11.36 -6.82 9.74
C ILE A 62 10.11 -6.40 10.55
N GLY A 63 9.26 -7.35 10.93
CA GLY A 63 8.09 -7.11 11.78
C GLY A 63 6.87 -6.53 11.05
N ALA A 64 6.80 -6.66 9.72
CA ALA A 64 5.58 -6.32 9.00
C ALA A 64 4.47 -7.31 9.37
N ASP A 65 3.26 -6.78 9.61
CA ASP A 65 2.06 -7.59 9.81
C ASP A 65 1.81 -8.47 8.57
N GLU A 66 1.27 -9.67 8.75
CA GLU A 66 1.11 -10.66 7.66
C GLU A 66 0.24 -10.09 6.53
N ASP A 67 -0.85 -9.42 6.90
CA ASP A 67 -1.75 -8.75 5.95
C ASP A 67 -1.03 -7.65 5.15
N LEU A 68 -0.11 -6.93 5.80
CA LEU A 68 0.69 -5.88 5.14
C LEU A 68 1.76 -6.48 4.23
N ALA A 69 2.28 -7.66 4.55
CA ALA A 69 3.23 -8.36 3.70
C ALA A 69 2.60 -8.79 2.37
N HIS A 70 1.32 -9.20 2.37
CA HIS A 70 0.57 -9.53 1.15
C HIS A 70 0.20 -8.31 0.30
N SER A 71 0.25 -7.11 0.87
CA SER A 71 -0.01 -5.84 0.17
C SER A 71 1.25 -5.10 -0.32
N SER A 72 2.42 -5.73 -0.22
CA SER A 72 3.72 -5.12 -0.51
C SER A 72 4.06 -5.11 -2.00
N ILE A 73 4.38 -3.93 -2.54
CA ILE A 73 4.90 -3.73 -3.90
C ILE A 73 6.29 -3.10 -3.84
N ARG A 74 7.20 -3.62 -4.66
CA ARG A 74 8.55 -3.10 -4.82
C ARG A 74 8.69 -2.39 -6.18
N PHE A 75 9.01 -1.11 -6.10
CA PHE A 75 9.31 -0.22 -7.21
C PHE A 75 10.83 -0.15 -7.41
N GLY A 76 11.27 -0.45 -8.63
CA GLY A 76 12.66 -0.32 -9.04
C GLY A 76 12.88 0.99 -9.80
N ILE A 77 13.80 1.82 -9.34
CA ILE A 77 14.20 3.06 -10.02
C ILE A 77 15.66 2.91 -10.44
N GLY A 78 15.93 3.05 -11.75
CA GLY A 78 17.24 2.84 -12.34
C GLY A 78 17.79 4.08 -13.02
N ARG A 79 18.99 3.95 -13.58
CA ARG A 79 19.68 5.02 -14.34
C ARG A 79 18.84 5.57 -15.50
N PHE A 80 17.99 4.73 -16.10
CA PHE A 80 17.19 5.08 -17.27
C PHE A 80 15.76 5.50 -16.92
N THR A 81 15.39 5.47 -15.64
CA THR A 81 14.07 5.91 -15.20
C THR A 81 14.01 7.44 -15.24
N THR A 82 12.99 7.97 -15.89
CA THR A 82 12.74 9.40 -16.02
C THR A 82 11.74 9.88 -14.98
N GLU A 83 11.77 11.17 -14.64
CA GLU A 83 10.79 11.79 -13.73
C GLU A 83 9.35 11.61 -14.24
N ALA A 84 9.13 11.72 -15.56
CA ALA A 84 7.82 11.51 -16.16
C ALA A 84 7.29 10.07 -15.97
N GLU A 85 8.17 9.05 -16.00
CA GLU A 85 7.78 7.67 -15.71
C GLU A 85 7.45 7.47 -14.22
N VAL A 86 8.15 8.17 -13.33
CA VAL A 86 7.85 8.18 -11.89
C VAL A 86 6.47 8.78 -11.65
N ASP A 87 6.20 9.97 -12.21
CA ASP A 87 4.91 10.64 -12.08
C ASP A 87 3.76 9.82 -12.68
N TYR A 88 3.99 9.22 -13.85
CA TYR A 88 3.04 8.31 -14.48
C TYR A 88 2.70 7.12 -13.56
N THR A 89 3.73 6.47 -13.03
CA THR A 89 3.59 5.31 -12.14
C THR A 89 2.87 5.70 -10.85
N ALA A 90 3.23 6.83 -10.24
CA ALA A 90 2.60 7.32 -9.01
C ALA A 90 1.10 7.60 -9.23
N ASN A 91 0.74 8.32 -10.28
CA ASN A 91 -0.65 8.64 -10.61
C ASN A 91 -1.49 7.37 -10.86
N LYS A 92 -0.95 6.42 -11.63
CA LYS A 92 -1.58 5.11 -11.86
C LYS A 92 -1.76 4.32 -10.56
N CYS A 93 -0.73 4.27 -9.73
CA CYS A 93 -0.78 3.58 -8.44
C CYS A 93 -1.88 4.16 -7.56
N ILE A 94 -1.95 5.49 -7.42
CA ILE A 94 -2.98 6.19 -6.65
C ILE A 94 -4.39 5.86 -7.17
N GLN A 95 -4.59 5.93 -8.49
CA GLN A 95 -5.88 5.61 -9.11
C GLN A 95 -6.30 4.17 -8.81
N HIS A 96 -5.40 3.21 -8.98
CA HIS A 96 -5.70 1.80 -8.80
C HIS A 96 -5.89 1.41 -7.33
N VAL A 97 -5.11 1.97 -6.40
CA VAL A 97 -5.29 1.78 -4.96
C VAL A 97 -6.67 2.27 -4.52
N LYS A 98 -7.09 3.48 -4.94
CA LYS A 98 -8.42 4.02 -4.61
C LYS A 98 -9.53 3.09 -5.11
N ARG A 99 -9.47 2.66 -6.37
CA ARG A 99 -10.45 1.75 -6.97
C ARG A 99 -10.49 0.39 -6.27
N LEU A 100 -9.34 -0.20 -5.95
CA LEU A 100 -9.28 -1.49 -5.26
C LEU A 100 -9.84 -1.40 -3.84
N ARG A 101 -9.56 -0.28 -3.14
CA ARG A 101 -10.13 0.00 -1.82
C ARG A 101 -11.65 0.16 -1.84
N GLU A 102 -12.22 0.78 -2.88
CA GLU A 102 -13.68 0.88 -3.03
C GLU A 102 -14.38 -0.47 -3.15
N MET A 103 -13.66 -1.52 -3.57
CA MET A 103 -14.18 -2.89 -3.67
C MET A 103 -13.77 -3.77 -2.49
N SER A 104 -12.96 -3.24 -1.56
CA SER A 104 -12.40 -4.00 -0.44
C SER A 104 -13.34 -3.94 0.77
N PRO A 105 -13.89 -5.08 1.24
CA PRO A 105 -14.75 -5.09 2.42
C PRO A 105 -14.00 -4.64 3.68
N LEU A 106 -12.69 -4.88 3.76
CA LEU A 106 -11.85 -4.41 4.87
C LEU A 106 -11.79 -2.87 4.91
N TRP A 107 -11.74 -2.22 3.75
CA TRP A 107 -11.74 -0.76 3.66
C TRP A 107 -13.09 -0.15 4.04
N GLU A 108 -14.20 -0.80 3.68
CA GLU A 108 -15.53 -0.38 4.11
C GLU A 108 -15.67 -0.42 5.64
N MET A 109 -15.14 -1.45 6.29
CA MET A 109 -15.15 -1.59 7.76
C MET A 109 -14.36 -0.46 8.43
N VAL A 110 -13.18 -0.11 7.93
CA VAL A 110 -12.37 1.00 8.48
C VAL A 110 -13.03 2.35 8.26
N ARG A 111 -13.61 2.60 7.07
CA ARG A 111 -14.38 3.82 6.79
C ARG A 111 -15.70 3.90 7.57
N GLY A 112 -16.25 2.77 7.98
CA GLY A 112 -17.42 2.67 8.85
C GLY A 112 -17.07 2.94 10.32
N GLY A 113 -15.94 2.40 10.79
CA GLY A 113 -15.40 2.62 12.13
C GLY A 113 -14.96 4.07 12.39
N ASN A 114 -14.32 4.72 11.41
CA ASN A 114 -14.00 6.15 11.55
C ASN A 114 -15.25 7.05 11.60
N ARG A 115 -16.39 6.60 11.03
CA ARG A 115 -17.65 7.36 11.08
C ARG A 115 -18.39 7.22 12.41
N SER A 116 -18.16 6.16 13.19
CA SER A 116 -18.78 6.01 14.51
C SER A 116 -18.06 6.80 15.62
N GLU A 117 -16.79 7.16 15.43
CA GLU A 117 -16.07 8.05 16.36
C GLU A 117 -16.36 9.54 16.12
N GLU A 118 -16.67 9.96 14.88
CA GLU A 118 -17.04 11.35 14.56
C GLU A 118 -18.41 11.78 15.13
N HIS A 119 -19.26 10.85 15.60
CA HIS A 119 -20.58 11.16 16.16
C HIS A 119 -20.60 11.44 17.68
N LYS A 120 -19.44 11.71 18.31
CA LYS A 120 -19.33 12.00 19.75
C LYS A 120 -18.96 13.43 20.13
N MET A 121 -19.12 14.39 19.22
CA MET A 121 -18.93 15.82 19.50
C MET A 121 -20.13 16.67 19.04
N ASP A 122 -21.32 16.39 19.58
CA ASP A 122 -22.33 17.43 19.74
C ASP A 122 -22.19 18.01 21.15
N PRO A 123 -21.85 19.31 21.33
CA PRO A 123 -21.85 19.91 22.65
C PRO A 123 -23.31 19.96 23.13
N ALA A 124 -23.55 19.33 24.28
CA ALA A 124 -24.84 19.38 24.96
C ALA A 124 -25.32 20.84 25.13
N PRO A 125 -26.63 21.11 24.97
CA PRO A 125 -27.18 22.46 25.13
C PRO A 125 -26.95 22.94 26.55
N LYS A 126 -26.26 24.07 26.69
CA LYS A 126 -26.08 24.75 27.97
C LYS A 126 -27.45 25.24 28.46
N THR A 127 -27.93 24.65 29.55
CA THR A 127 -28.94 25.24 30.44
C THR A 127 -28.34 26.39 31.24
#